data_AF-A0A9D0ZRS8-F1
#
_entry.id   AF-A0A9D0ZRS8-F1
#
_cell.length_a   1.000
_cell.length_b   1.000
_cell.length_c   1.000
_cell.angle_alpha   90.00
_cell.angle_beta   90.00
_cell.angle_gamma   90.00
#
_symmetry.space_group_name_H-M   'P 1'
#
loop_
_entity.id
_entity.type
_entity.pdbx_description
1 polymer ?
#
loop_
_entity_poly.entity_id
_entity_poly.type
_entity_poly.pdbx_seq_one_letter_code
_entity_poly.pdbx_strand_id
1 'polypeptide(L)'
;MKRIIKFLVLALVLMTGFKASALESTTITYNKLHGIAYNITVDGKFMSNTVTQFQLGDRIAYCIEPGVEINEKYYDIYTDWSAVDMSDELKSTLEKIGYYGYEYPGHQTSRYYIATQELIWKAVRPDMESVWTTGENKTGEIIDITAEKDEIMRLVNEHDLLPSFSGEVVKGAAGSKIVLEDENNVLQNFEISESKYHDIKVNGNSLEITLNDEKAQDEKLTLTRKKEYYDSAPLLVYSKGDSQKLASLRITMDDIKTDLTLENYEEIDVPDTGVNTSSMLILSLIIFGSGVFLRVKSH
;
A
#
# COMPACT_ATOMS: atom_id res chain seq x y z
N MET A 1 60.25 25.94 24.67
CA MET A 1 60.06 25.41 23.30
C MET A 1 59.49 23.99 23.39
N LYS A 2 58.17 23.83 23.34
CA LYS A 2 57.50 22.51 23.34
C LYS A 2 57.21 22.12 21.89
N ARG A 3 57.82 21.04 21.39
CA ARG A 3 57.55 20.48 20.06
C ARG A 3 56.31 19.61 20.15
N ILE A 4 55.22 20.00 19.48
CA ILE A 4 53.99 19.22 19.37
C ILE A 4 54.15 18.29 18.17
N ILE A 5 54.24 16.99 18.44
CA ILE A 5 54.19 15.93 17.42
C ILE A 5 52.71 15.75 17.06
N LYS A 6 52.34 16.11 15.83
CA LYS A 6 50.99 15.83 15.29
C LYS A 6 50.96 14.38 14.81
N PHE A 7 50.26 13.51 15.54
CA PHE A 7 49.88 12.19 15.03
C PHE A 7 48.72 12.37 14.04
N LEU A 8 48.97 12.03 12.77
CA LEU A 8 47.95 11.95 11.74
C LEU A 8 47.35 10.53 11.82
N VAL A 9 46.18 10.38 12.43
CA VAL A 9 45.44 9.12 12.43
C VAL A 9 44.65 9.06 11.13
N LEU A 10 45.16 8.30 10.16
CA LEU A 10 44.45 7.96 8.93
C LEU A 10 43.41 6.89 9.27
N ALA A 11 42.14 7.30 9.41
CA ALA A 11 41.03 6.38 9.57
C ALA A 11 40.75 5.68 8.23
N LEU A 12 41.22 4.44 8.10
CA LEU A 12 40.85 3.55 7.01
C LEU A 12 39.40 3.10 7.24
N VAL A 13 38.44 3.80 6.61
CA VAL A 13 37.04 3.36 6.55
C VAL A 13 37.01 2.12 5.65
N LEU A 14 37.09 0.94 6.28
CA LEU A 14 36.73 -0.32 5.67
C LEU A 14 35.23 -0.26 5.35
N MET A 15 34.89 0.05 4.10
CA MET A 15 33.58 -0.23 3.53
C MET A 15 33.42 -1.75 3.45
N THR A 16 33.10 -2.38 4.58
CA THR A 16 32.58 -3.74 4.57
C THR A 16 31.19 -3.65 3.97
N GLY A 17 31.08 -3.96 2.68
CA GLY A 17 29.78 -4.27 2.09
C GLY A 17 29.16 -5.38 2.93
N PHE A 18 28.07 -5.08 3.63
CA PHE A 18 27.26 -6.09 4.29
C PHE A 18 26.75 -7.03 3.21
N LYS A 19 27.40 -8.19 3.05
CA LYS A 19 26.75 -9.30 2.36
C LYS A 19 25.60 -9.73 3.26
N ALA A 20 24.37 -9.58 2.79
CA ALA A 20 23.20 -10.14 3.45
C ALA A 20 23.48 -11.64 3.68
N SER A 21 23.54 -12.04 4.95
CA SER A 21 23.68 -13.44 5.32
C SER A 21 22.27 -14.00 5.52
N ALA A 22 21.99 -15.19 4.98
CA ALA A 22 20.73 -15.87 5.23
C ALA A 22 20.52 -16.08 6.74
N LEU A 23 19.27 -15.94 7.21
CA LEU A 23 18.94 -16.01 8.63
C LEU A 23 19.02 -17.47 9.13
N GLU A 24 18.33 -18.37 8.42
CA GLU A 24 18.24 -19.82 8.66
C GLU A 24 17.87 -20.54 7.34
N SER A 25 17.65 -21.86 7.38
CA SER A 25 17.18 -22.65 6.23
C SER A 25 15.86 -23.37 6.53
N THR A 26 15.00 -23.56 5.53
CA THR A 26 13.73 -24.29 5.66
C THR A 26 13.54 -25.32 4.55
N THR A 27 12.59 -26.23 4.74
CA THR A 27 12.25 -27.30 3.78
C THR A 27 11.00 -26.93 2.98
N ILE A 28 11.04 -27.17 1.68
CA ILE A 28 9.89 -26.99 0.80
C ILE A 28 8.93 -28.19 0.87
N THR A 29 7.64 -27.89 0.96
CA THR A 29 6.52 -28.85 0.91
C THR A 29 5.67 -28.58 -0.32
N TYR A 30 5.12 -29.65 -0.90
CA TYR A 30 4.43 -29.64 -2.18
C TYR A 30 2.96 -30.02 -1.98
N ASN A 31 2.05 -29.05 -2.09
CA ASN A 31 0.61 -29.30 -2.12
C ASN A 31 0.11 -29.28 -3.58
N LYS A 32 -0.01 -30.45 -4.20
CA LYS A 32 -0.47 -30.55 -5.60
C LYS A 32 -1.96 -30.21 -5.71
N LEU A 33 -2.27 -29.24 -6.55
CA LEU A 33 -3.65 -28.86 -6.87
C LEU A 33 -4.15 -29.75 -8.01
N HIS A 34 -4.70 -30.91 -7.64
CA HIS A 34 -5.21 -31.87 -8.62
C HIS A 34 -6.30 -31.25 -9.51
N GLY A 35 -6.24 -31.56 -10.82
CA GLY A 35 -7.18 -31.02 -11.80
C GLY A 35 -6.88 -29.58 -12.24
N ILE A 36 -5.67 -29.07 -11.95
CA ILE A 36 -5.17 -27.78 -12.42
C ILE A 36 -3.74 -27.98 -12.91
N ALA A 37 -3.47 -27.61 -14.16
CA ALA A 37 -2.16 -27.62 -14.77
C ALA A 37 -1.82 -26.24 -15.33
N TYR A 38 -0.55 -25.85 -15.21
CA TYR A 38 -0.02 -24.72 -15.94
C TYR A 38 0.51 -25.17 -17.31
N ASN A 39 0.40 -24.28 -18.28
CA ASN A 39 0.99 -24.44 -19.61
C ASN A 39 1.61 -23.12 -20.00
N ILE A 40 2.92 -22.99 -19.84
CA ILE A 40 3.62 -21.73 -20.05
C ILE A 40 4.61 -21.84 -21.19
N THR A 41 4.80 -20.73 -21.90
CA THR A 41 5.88 -20.56 -22.87
C THR A 41 6.76 -19.41 -22.39
N VAL A 42 8.05 -19.70 -22.15
CA VAL A 42 9.06 -18.72 -21.74
C VAL A 42 10.22 -18.85 -22.71
N ASP A 43 10.62 -17.76 -23.38
CA ASP A 43 11.70 -17.78 -24.39
C ASP A 43 11.49 -18.84 -25.49
N GLY A 44 10.24 -19.09 -25.89
CA GLY A 44 9.88 -20.12 -26.88
C GLY A 44 9.95 -21.57 -26.37
N LYS A 45 10.33 -21.80 -25.10
CA LYS A 45 10.30 -23.12 -24.47
C LYS A 45 8.96 -23.36 -23.79
N PHE A 46 8.25 -24.39 -24.26
CA PHE A 46 7.01 -24.85 -23.67
C PHE A 46 7.25 -25.71 -22.42
N MET A 47 6.50 -25.45 -21.35
CA MET A 47 6.52 -26.22 -20.10
C MET A 47 5.10 -26.43 -19.60
N SER A 48 4.82 -27.63 -19.11
CA SER A 48 3.54 -27.96 -18.49
C SER A 48 3.71 -28.95 -17.35
N ASN A 49 2.95 -28.74 -16.28
CA ASN A 49 2.86 -29.66 -15.15
C ASN A 49 1.58 -29.35 -14.34
N THR A 50 1.17 -30.31 -13.52
CA THR A 50 0.18 -30.08 -12.46
C THR A 50 0.66 -28.98 -11.53
N VAL A 51 -0.23 -28.04 -11.20
CA VAL A 51 0.08 -26.93 -10.30
C VAL A 51 0.42 -27.46 -8.92
N THR A 52 1.47 -26.91 -8.33
CA THR A 52 1.81 -27.16 -6.94
C THR A 52 1.78 -25.84 -6.18
N GLN A 53 1.04 -25.83 -5.09
CA GLN A 53 1.14 -24.79 -4.09
C GLN A 53 2.30 -25.12 -3.16
N PHE A 54 3.32 -24.26 -3.16
CA PHE A 54 4.52 -24.45 -2.35
C PHE A 54 4.32 -23.88 -0.96
N GLN A 55 4.85 -24.60 0.04
CA GLN A 55 4.93 -24.14 1.42
C GLN A 55 6.36 -24.26 1.92
N LEU A 56 6.88 -23.22 2.55
CA LEU A 56 8.21 -23.19 3.17
C LEU A 56 8.05 -22.77 4.63
N GLY A 57 8.22 -23.72 5.54
CA GLY A 57 7.78 -23.56 6.92
C GLY A 57 6.25 -23.52 7.00
N ASP A 58 5.73 -22.49 7.64
CA ASP A 58 4.29 -22.21 7.79
C ASP A 58 3.74 -21.26 6.72
N ARG A 59 4.56 -20.85 5.75
CA ARG A 59 4.22 -19.82 4.76
C ARG A 59 3.97 -20.42 3.38
N ILE A 60 2.92 -19.93 2.72
CA ILE A 60 2.71 -20.14 1.29
C ILE A 60 3.75 -19.35 0.51
N ALA A 61 4.32 -19.98 -0.52
CA ALA A 61 5.31 -19.34 -1.38
C ALA A 61 4.92 -19.41 -2.86
N TYR A 62 5.38 -18.42 -3.60
CA TYR A 62 5.23 -18.31 -5.05
C TYR A 62 6.58 -18.42 -5.73
N CYS A 63 6.57 -19.03 -6.91
CA CYS A 63 7.70 -19.02 -7.82
C CYS A 63 7.91 -17.61 -8.39
N ILE A 64 9.13 -17.08 -8.31
CA ILE A 64 9.45 -15.74 -8.82
C ILE A 64 10.42 -15.77 -10.02
N GLU A 65 10.73 -16.95 -10.55
CA GLU A 65 11.59 -17.16 -11.72
C GLU A 65 10.90 -18.10 -12.71
N PRO A 66 9.94 -17.61 -13.53
CA PRO A 66 9.20 -18.47 -14.45
C PRO A 66 10.14 -19.22 -15.40
N GLY A 67 9.98 -20.54 -15.45
CA GLY A 67 10.77 -21.45 -16.28
C GLY A 67 12.02 -22.04 -15.63
N VAL A 68 12.32 -21.68 -14.38
CA VAL A 68 13.35 -22.34 -13.58
C VAL A 68 12.76 -23.55 -12.86
N GLU A 69 13.52 -24.65 -12.76
CA GLU A 69 13.09 -25.87 -12.09
C GLU A 69 13.40 -25.83 -10.58
N ILE A 70 12.61 -26.52 -9.77
CA ILE A 70 12.92 -26.76 -8.36
C ILE A 70 13.75 -28.04 -8.27
N ASN A 71 15.03 -27.89 -7.93
CA ASN A 71 16.00 -28.98 -7.83
C ASN A 71 16.49 -29.22 -6.40
N GLU A 72 16.16 -28.31 -5.47
CA GLU A 72 16.58 -28.36 -4.08
C GLU A 72 15.40 -28.62 -3.13
N LYS A 73 15.69 -29.28 -2.00
CA LYS A 73 14.70 -29.53 -0.92
C LYS A 73 14.81 -28.54 0.22
N TYR A 74 15.97 -27.89 0.37
CA TYR A 74 16.28 -26.97 1.45
C TYR A 74 16.64 -25.61 0.86
N TYR A 75 16.10 -24.56 1.45
CA TYR A 75 16.29 -23.20 0.98
C TYR A 75 16.83 -22.31 2.09
N ASP A 76 17.74 -21.41 1.73
CA ASP A 76 18.24 -20.36 2.61
C ASP A 76 17.21 -19.22 2.65
N ILE A 77 16.94 -18.65 3.82
CA ILE A 77 15.89 -17.65 4.06
C ILE A 77 16.48 -16.24 4.14
N TYR A 78 15.86 -15.31 3.41
CA TYR A 78 16.15 -13.88 3.43
C TYR A 78 14.86 -13.12 3.80
N THR A 79 14.97 -12.06 4.60
CA THR A 79 13.84 -11.22 5.02
C THR A 79 13.63 -10.00 4.13
N ASP A 80 14.37 -9.94 3.02
CA ASP A 80 14.37 -8.88 2.03
C ASP A 80 14.66 -9.48 0.64
N TRP A 81 14.75 -8.62 -0.36
CA TRP A 81 15.04 -9.01 -1.73
C TRP A 81 16.53 -9.15 -2.05
N SER A 82 17.42 -9.24 -1.06
CA SER A 82 18.89 -9.30 -1.30
C SER A 82 19.36 -10.54 -2.06
N ALA A 83 18.53 -11.59 -2.13
CA ALA A 83 18.82 -12.82 -2.86
C ALA A 83 18.35 -12.79 -4.33
N VAL A 84 17.75 -11.69 -4.80
CA VAL A 84 17.27 -11.52 -6.18
C VAL A 84 17.77 -10.21 -6.78
N ASP A 85 17.95 -10.21 -8.09
CA ASP A 85 18.26 -8.99 -8.84
C ASP A 85 16.99 -8.51 -9.57
N MET A 86 16.27 -7.58 -8.95
CA MET A 86 15.03 -6.98 -9.45
C MET A 86 15.03 -5.49 -9.15
N SER A 87 14.35 -4.69 -9.98
CA SER A 87 14.12 -3.28 -9.68
C SER A 87 13.21 -3.11 -8.46
N ASP A 88 13.32 -1.98 -7.77
CA ASP A 88 12.48 -1.70 -6.60
C ASP A 88 11.00 -1.56 -6.97
N GLU A 89 10.70 -1.07 -8.18
CA GLU A 89 9.34 -1.03 -8.74
C GLU A 89 8.76 -2.44 -8.93
N LEU A 90 9.56 -3.38 -9.47
CA LEU A 90 9.13 -4.76 -9.63
C LEU A 90 8.91 -5.42 -8.26
N LYS A 91 9.84 -5.24 -7.31
CA LYS A 91 9.69 -5.74 -5.93
C LYS A 91 8.41 -5.24 -5.28
N SER A 92 8.15 -3.93 -5.35
CA SER A 92 6.91 -3.32 -4.82
C SER A 92 5.66 -3.91 -5.48
N THR A 93 5.69 -4.11 -6.80
CA THR A 93 4.59 -4.74 -7.54
C THR A 93 4.33 -6.17 -7.07
N LEU A 94 5.39 -6.98 -6.91
CA LEU A 94 5.26 -8.36 -6.41
C LEU A 94 4.71 -8.40 -4.98
N GLU A 95 5.21 -7.53 -4.09
CA GLU A 95 4.70 -7.43 -2.72
C GLU A 95 3.20 -7.12 -2.70
N LYS A 96 2.73 -6.15 -3.50
CA LYS A 96 1.31 -5.79 -3.61
C LYS A 96 0.48 -6.93 -4.20
N ILE A 97 0.95 -7.59 -5.26
CA ILE A 97 0.24 -8.75 -5.84
C ILE A 97 0.09 -9.87 -4.81
N GLY A 98 1.16 -10.18 -4.06
CA GLY A 98 1.09 -11.17 -2.99
C GLY A 98 0.16 -10.77 -1.85
N TYR A 99 0.18 -9.49 -1.48
CA TYR A 99 -0.66 -8.89 -0.43
C TYR A 99 -2.14 -8.79 -0.82
N TYR A 100 -2.51 -8.77 -2.09
CA TYR A 100 -3.91 -8.81 -2.52
C TYR A 100 -4.30 -10.15 -3.15
N GLY A 101 -3.37 -11.08 -3.21
CA GLY A 101 -3.52 -12.41 -3.80
C GLY A 101 -4.22 -13.41 -2.88
N TYR A 102 -3.78 -14.66 -2.92
CA TYR A 102 -4.38 -15.79 -2.21
C TYR A 102 -4.59 -15.60 -0.70
N GLU A 103 -3.68 -14.90 -0.03
CA GLU A 103 -3.76 -14.72 1.43
C GLU A 103 -4.71 -13.59 1.83
N TYR A 104 -5.34 -12.88 0.87
CA TYR A 104 -6.27 -11.78 1.13
C TYR A 104 -7.61 -12.30 1.58
N PRO A 105 -8.24 -11.75 2.64
CA PRO A 105 -9.50 -12.29 3.15
C PRO A 105 -10.54 -12.51 2.05
N GLY A 106 -11.02 -13.75 1.92
CA GLY A 106 -11.95 -14.15 0.87
C GLY A 106 -11.30 -14.70 -0.41
N HIS A 107 -9.98 -14.62 -0.55
CA HIS A 107 -9.21 -15.11 -1.70
C HIS A 107 -8.60 -16.50 -1.50
N GLN A 108 -8.95 -17.23 -0.43
CA GLN A 108 -8.36 -18.55 -0.11
C GLN A 108 -8.90 -19.69 -1.00
N THR A 109 -8.78 -19.55 -2.33
CA THR A 109 -9.16 -20.58 -3.31
C THR A 109 -8.00 -20.91 -4.25
N SER A 110 -8.02 -22.12 -4.83
CA SER A 110 -7.00 -22.53 -5.81
C SER A 110 -6.93 -21.58 -7.02
N ARG A 111 -8.05 -20.94 -7.38
CA ARG A 111 -8.15 -19.99 -8.49
C ARG A 111 -7.41 -18.68 -8.20
N TYR A 112 -7.59 -18.12 -7.00
CA TYR A 112 -6.80 -16.97 -6.57
C TYR A 112 -5.32 -17.30 -6.40
N TYR A 113 -4.96 -18.52 -5.99
CA TYR A 113 -3.55 -18.94 -5.96
C TYR A 113 -2.91 -18.90 -7.35
N ILE A 114 -3.53 -19.51 -8.36
CA ILE A 114 -2.97 -19.51 -9.72
C ILE A 114 -3.06 -18.13 -10.40
N ALA A 115 -4.06 -17.31 -10.08
CA ALA A 115 -4.14 -15.92 -10.53
C ALA A 115 -2.98 -15.09 -9.95
N THR A 116 -2.71 -15.23 -8.66
CA THR A 116 -1.56 -14.57 -8.00
C THR A 116 -0.25 -15.03 -8.63
N GLN A 117 -0.07 -16.34 -8.84
CA GLN A 117 1.12 -16.90 -9.47
C GLN A 117 1.32 -16.40 -10.92
N GLU A 118 0.25 -16.32 -11.71
CA GLU A 118 0.32 -15.78 -13.08
C GLU A 118 0.72 -14.30 -13.07
N LEU A 119 0.10 -13.48 -12.21
CA LEU A 119 0.41 -12.05 -12.12
C LEU A 119 1.87 -11.81 -11.72
N ILE A 120 2.40 -12.59 -10.76
CA ILE A 120 3.82 -12.57 -10.38
C ILE A 120 4.69 -12.90 -11.58
N TRP A 121 4.41 -14.00 -12.28
CA TRP A 121 5.22 -14.39 -13.43
C TRP A 121 5.14 -13.38 -14.58
N LYS A 122 3.97 -12.81 -14.85
CA LYS A 122 3.78 -11.76 -15.85
C LYS A 122 4.51 -10.46 -15.50
N ALA A 123 4.60 -10.12 -14.22
CA ALA A 123 5.39 -8.97 -13.78
C ALA A 123 6.90 -9.20 -14.01
N VAL A 124 7.39 -10.41 -13.73
CA VAL A 124 8.82 -10.77 -13.94
C VAL A 124 9.16 -10.98 -15.42
N ARG A 125 8.24 -11.57 -16.19
CA ARG A 125 8.39 -11.90 -17.62
C ARG A 125 7.13 -11.49 -18.41
N PRO A 126 7.02 -10.22 -18.80
CA PRO A 126 5.84 -9.71 -19.53
C PRO A 126 5.57 -10.44 -20.85
N ASP A 127 6.61 -10.98 -21.46
CA ASP A 127 6.61 -11.73 -22.73
C ASP A 127 6.12 -13.17 -22.61
N MET A 128 6.01 -13.73 -21.39
CA MET A 128 5.58 -15.12 -21.24
C MET A 128 4.14 -15.31 -21.73
N GLU A 129 3.81 -16.52 -22.16
CA GLU A 129 2.41 -16.93 -22.36
C GLU A 129 2.02 -17.95 -21.29
N SER A 130 0.77 -17.92 -20.85
CA SER A 130 0.22 -18.87 -19.89
C SER A 130 -1.20 -19.29 -20.28
N VAL A 131 -1.49 -20.58 -20.12
CA VAL A 131 -2.85 -21.13 -20.19
C VAL A 131 -3.02 -22.13 -19.06
N TRP A 132 -4.08 -21.98 -18.28
CA TRP A 132 -4.45 -22.93 -17.24
C TRP A 132 -5.47 -23.91 -17.77
N THR A 133 -5.26 -25.19 -17.51
CA THR A 133 -6.16 -26.25 -17.96
C THR A 133 -6.36 -27.30 -16.90
N THR A 134 -7.38 -28.15 -17.03
CA THR A 134 -7.62 -29.24 -16.07
C THR A 134 -6.65 -30.42 -16.22
N GLY A 135 -5.89 -30.47 -17.33
CA GLY A 135 -4.82 -31.46 -17.57
C GLY A 135 -3.56 -30.86 -18.20
N GLU A 136 -2.44 -31.56 -18.09
CA GLU A 136 -1.14 -31.13 -18.62
C GLU A 136 -1.12 -31.08 -20.15
N ASN A 137 -0.13 -30.41 -20.74
CA ASN A 137 0.06 -30.26 -22.19
C ASN A 137 -1.17 -29.69 -22.92
N LYS A 138 -1.82 -28.71 -22.31
CA LYS A 138 -3.05 -28.04 -22.79
C LYS A 138 -4.21 -29.02 -23.01
N THR A 139 -4.26 -30.11 -22.25
CA THR A 139 -5.37 -31.07 -22.28
C THR A 139 -6.46 -30.70 -21.26
N GLY A 140 -7.67 -31.18 -21.48
CA GLY A 140 -8.81 -30.86 -20.61
C GLY A 140 -9.45 -29.51 -20.92
N GLU A 141 -10.18 -28.98 -19.95
CA GLU A 141 -10.90 -27.71 -20.06
C GLU A 141 -10.00 -26.53 -19.69
N ILE A 142 -10.22 -25.38 -20.31
CA ILE A 142 -9.54 -24.12 -19.94
C ILE A 142 -10.11 -23.63 -18.61
N ILE A 143 -9.21 -23.28 -17.70
CA ILE A 143 -9.55 -22.63 -16.43
C ILE A 143 -9.33 -21.13 -16.63
N ASP A 144 -10.40 -20.41 -16.95
CA ASP A 144 -10.37 -18.94 -17.00
C ASP A 144 -10.25 -18.41 -15.57
N ILE A 145 -9.31 -17.49 -15.32
CA ILE A 145 -9.05 -16.83 -14.03
C ILE A 145 -9.04 -15.31 -14.14
N THR A 146 -9.68 -14.78 -15.18
CA THR A 146 -9.70 -13.34 -15.49
C THR A 146 -10.31 -12.55 -14.33
N ALA A 147 -11.44 -13.00 -13.78
CA ALA A 147 -12.10 -12.34 -12.66
C ALA A 147 -11.20 -12.22 -11.42
N GLU A 148 -10.48 -13.28 -11.06
CA GLU A 148 -9.56 -13.26 -9.92
C GLU A 148 -8.38 -12.31 -10.17
N LYS A 149 -7.81 -12.30 -11.38
CA LYS A 149 -6.73 -11.37 -11.74
C LYS A 149 -7.18 -9.91 -11.71
N ASP A 150 -8.37 -9.64 -12.25
CA ASP A 150 -8.94 -8.30 -12.30
C ASP A 150 -9.19 -7.78 -10.88
N GLU A 151 -9.71 -8.61 -9.98
CA GLU A 151 -9.92 -8.23 -8.58
C GLU A 151 -8.59 -7.98 -7.84
N ILE A 152 -7.59 -8.86 -8.00
CA ILE A 152 -6.26 -8.63 -7.41
C ILE A 152 -5.69 -7.31 -7.94
N MET A 153 -5.71 -7.09 -9.25
CA MET A 153 -5.13 -5.88 -9.84
C MET A 153 -5.91 -4.62 -9.50
N ARG A 154 -7.23 -4.69 -9.34
CA ARG A 154 -8.04 -3.57 -8.82
C ARG A 154 -7.52 -3.14 -7.45
N LEU A 155 -7.36 -4.10 -6.51
CA LEU A 155 -6.85 -3.83 -5.17
C LEU A 155 -5.40 -3.31 -5.18
N VAL A 156 -4.54 -3.88 -6.04
CA VAL A 156 -3.15 -3.40 -6.23
C VAL A 156 -3.13 -1.95 -6.70
N ASN A 157 -3.97 -1.60 -7.69
CA ASN A 157 -4.02 -0.26 -8.26
C ASN A 157 -4.62 0.76 -7.28
N GLU A 158 -5.53 0.34 -6.41
CA GLU A 158 -6.14 1.18 -5.35
C GLU A 158 -5.24 1.34 -4.11
N HIS A 159 -4.13 0.60 -4.03
CA HIS A 159 -3.27 0.57 -2.84
C HIS A 159 -2.68 1.94 -2.50
N ASP A 160 -2.15 2.64 -3.50
CA ASP A 160 -1.48 3.94 -3.31
C ASP A 160 -2.44 5.13 -3.43
N LEU A 161 -3.71 4.89 -3.78
CA LEU A 161 -4.70 5.96 -3.87
C LEU A 161 -4.95 6.55 -2.47
N LEU A 162 -5.09 7.87 -2.43
CA LEU A 162 -5.49 8.61 -1.24
C LEU A 162 -6.91 9.15 -1.46
N PRO A 163 -7.67 9.43 -0.39
CA PRO A 163 -8.94 10.13 -0.55
C PRO A 163 -8.74 11.43 -1.34
N SER A 164 -9.68 11.83 -2.18
CA SER A 164 -9.55 13.00 -3.07
C SER A 164 -9.25 14.31 -2.32
N PHE A 165 -9.76 14.43 -1.09
CA PHE A 165 -9.53 15.57 -0.19
C PHE A 165 -8.21 15.46 0.62
N SER A 166 -7.34 14.52 0.28
CA SER A 166 -6.03 14.34 0.90
C SER A 166 -5.16 15.59 0.79
N GLY A 167 -4.73 16.13 1.93
CA GLY A 167 -3.90 17.33 2.06
C GLY A 167 -4.69 18.63 1.93
N GLU A 168 -6.03 18.58 1.84
CA GLU A 168 -6.84 19.77 1.71
C GLU A 168 -6.97 20.54 3.03
N VAL A 169 -7.36 21.81 2.87
CA VAL A 169 -7.74 22.70 3.97
C VAL A 169 -9.23 23.01 3.81
N VAL A 170 -10.04 22.50 4.74
CA VAL A 170 -11.48 22.68 4.78
C VAL A 170 -11.79 23.84 5.72
N LYS A 171 -12.31 24.93 5.16
CA LYS A 171 -12.67 26.12 5.91
C LYS A 171 -14.17 26.24 6.04
N GLY A 172 -14.66 26.53 7.24
CA GLY A 172 -16.08 26.76 7.46
C GLY A 172 -16.36 27.67 8.64
N ALA A 173 -17.56 28.25 8.64
CA ALA A 173 -18.05 28.99 9.79
C ALA A 173 -18.29 28.03 10.95
N ALA A 174 -18.12 28.53 12.16
CA ALA A 174 -18.42 27.75 13.35
C ALA A 174 -19.90 27.30 13.33
N GLY A 175 -20.15 26.07 13.77
CA GLY A 175 -21.49 25.47 13.80
C GLY A 175 -21.93 24.88 12.45
N SER A 176 -21.16 25.08 11.39
CA SER A 176 -21.48 24.57 10.07
C SER A 176 -21.24 23.06 9.94
N LYS A 177 -21.97 22.46 8.99
CA LYS A 177 -21.81 21.06 8.58
C LYS A 177 -21.24 21.02 7.17
N ILE A 178 -20.21 20.22 6.99
CA ILE A 178 -19.50 20.02 5.72
C ILE A 178 -19.50 18.53 5.41
N VAL A 179 -19.70 18.19 4.15
CA VAL A 179 -19.63 16.80 3.65
C VAL A 179 -18.60 16.78 2.53
N LEU A 180 -17.59 15.91 2.66
CA LEU A 180 -16.59 15.67 1.63
C LEU A 180 -16.81 14.28 1.04
N GLU A 181 -17.01 14.20 -0.27
CA GLU A 181 -17.09 12.94 -1.00
C GLU A 181 -15.70 12.57 -1.51
N ASP A 182 -15.29 11.31 -1.36
CA ASP A 182 -14.02 10.83 -1.90
C ASP A 182 -14.17 10.37 -3.36
N GLU A 183 -13.72 11.18 -4.31
CA GLU A 183 -13.79 10.85 -5.74
C GLU A 183 -12.93 9.64 -6.14
N ASN A 184 -11.97 9.23 -5.30
CA ASN A 184 -11.14 8.04 -5.52
C ASN A 184 -11.76 6.76 -4.93
N ASN A 185 -12.86 6.87 -4.18
CA ASN A 185 -13.59 5.75 -3.57
C ASN A 185 -12.72 4.79 -2.73
N VAL A 186 -11.79 5.35 -1.95
CA VAL A 186 -10.87 4.60 -1.10
C VAL A 186 -10.96 4.97 0.38
N LEU A 187 -11.82 5.92 0.78
CA LEU A 187 -11.96 6.38 2.16
C LEU A 187 -12.22 5.24 3.16
N GLN A 188 -12.99 4.22 2.78
CA GLN A 188 -13.27 3.04 3.60
C GLN A 188 -12.01 2.26 4.01
N ASN A 189 -10.92 2.42 3.25
CA ASN A 189 -9.63 1.80 3.50
C ASN A 189 -8.75 2.59 4.48
N PHE A 190 -9.22 3.72 5.00
CA PHE A 190 -8.50 4.57 5.95
C PHE A 190 -9.21 4.63 7.30
N GLU A 191 -8.40 4.72 8.36
CA GLU A 191 -8.79 5.15 9.69
C GLU A 191 -8.46 6.64 9.84
N ILE A 192 -9.39 7.40 10.40
CA ILE A 192 -9.22 8.83 10.64
C ILE A 192 -9.00 9.04 12.14
N SER A 193 -7.99 9.85 12.50
CA SER A 193 -7.73 10.21 13.88
C SER A 193 -8.94 10.89 14.52
N GLU A 194 -9.21 10.60 15.79
CA GLU A 194 -10.23 11.31 16.55
C GLU A 194 -9.93 12.82 16.58
N SER A 195 -10.97 13.62 16.37
CA SER A 195 -10.89 15.08 16.50
C SER A 195 -11.06 15.49 17.97
N LYS A 196 -10.30 16.49 18.38
CA LYS A 196 -10.38 17.10 19.73
C LYS A 196 -11.45 18.19 19.81
N TYR A 197 -11.75 18.84 18.68
CA TYR A 197 -12.52 20.07 18.64
C TYR A 197 -13.80 19.97 17.80
N HIS A 198 -13.92 18.98 16.92
CA HIS A 198 -14.99 18.86 15.92
C HIS A 198 -15.60 17.46 15.95
N ASP A 199 -16.83 17.33 15.43
CA ASP A 199 -17.46 16.02 15.28
C ASP A 199 -17.20 15.49 13.87
N ILE A 200 -16.53 14.35 13.79
CA ILE A 200 -16.12 13.72 12.53
C ILE A 200 -16.80 12.36 12.42
N LYS A 201 -17.44 12.10 11.28
CA LYS A 201 -18.12 10.83 11.03
C LYS A 201 -17.88 10.36 9.61
N VAL A 202 -17.45 9.11 9.46
CA VAL A 202 -17.37 8.43 8.17
C VAL A 202 -18.73 7.79 7.87
N ASN A 203 -19.27 8.06 6.69
CA ASN A 203 -20.52 7.49 6.22
C ASN A 203 -20.33 6.96 4.79
N GLY A 204 -20.04 5.67 4.67
CA GLY A 204 -19.67 5.06 3.39
C GLY A 204 -18.39 5.69 2.84
N ASN A 205 -18.50 6.35 1.69
CA ASN A 205 -17.40 7.01 0.99
C ASN A 205 -17.33 8.54 1.24
N SER A 206 -18.09 9.02 2.22
CA SER A 206 -18.14 10.43 2.59
C SER A 206 -17.62 10.68 4.00
N LEU A 207 -17.04 11.87 4.21
CA LEU A 207 -16.62 12.39 5.50
C LEU A 207 -17.56 13.54 5.91
N GLU A 208 -18.38 13.32 6.93
CA GLU A 208 -19.24 14.32 7.55
C GLU A 208 -18.49 15.04 8.68
N ILE A 209 -18.39 16.36 8.59
CA ILE A 209 -17.66 17.24 9.52
C ILE A 209 -18.65 18.24 10.11
N THR A 210 -18.74 18.32 11.44
CA THR A 210 -19.46 19.40 12.13
C THR A 210 -18.44 20.25 12.89
N LEU A 211 -18.27 21.51 12.45
CA LEU A 211 -17.38 22.46 13.10
C LEU A 211 -18.04 22.98 14.38
N ASN A 212 -17.35 22.88 15.51
CA ASN A 212 -17.90 23.25 16.80
C ASN A 212 -17.73 24.75 17.07
N ASP A 213 -18.81 25.40 17.51
CA ASP A 213 -18.86 26.82 17.86
C ASP A 213 -17.97 27.21 19.04
N GLU A 214 -17.94 26.40 20.09
CA GLU A 214 -17.30 26.76 21.37
C GLU A 214 -15.77 26.54 21.38
N LYS A 215 -15.25 25.88 20.35
CA LYS A 215 -13.87 25.38 20.30
C LYS A 215 -13.16 25.71 18.98
N ALA A 216 -13.52 26.81 18.32
CA ALA A 216 -12.94 27.22 17.04
C ALA A 216 -11.40 27.28 17.07
N GLN A 217 -10.76 26.19 16.65
CA GLN A 217 -9.33 26.03 16.53
C GLN A 217 -9.04 25.21 15.29
N ASP A 218 -7.96 25.59 14.60
CA ASP A 218 -7.49 24.82 13.47
C ASP A 218 -7.01 23.44 13.95
N GLU A 219 -7.39 22.39 13.22
CA GLU A 219 -7.05 21.02 13.57
C GLU A 219 -6.59 20.24 12.34
N LYS A 220 -5.51 19.48 12.52
CA LYS A 220 -5.00 18.56 11.51
C LYS A 220 -5.41 17.13 11.86
N LEU A 221 -6.31 16.56 11.07
CA LEU A 221 -6.71 15.16 11.15
C LEU A 221 -5.72 14.31 10.34
N THR A 222 -5.33 13.16 10.87
CA THR A 222 -4.48 12.18 10.16
C THR A 222 -5.35 11.04 9.66
N LEU A 223 -5.19 10.67 8.40
CA LEU A 223 -5.80 9.51 7.78
C LEU A 223 -4.71 8.45 7.56
N THR A 224 -4.86 7.29 8.19
CA THR A 224 -3.91 6.17 8.09
C THR A 224 -4.59 5.00 7.39
N ARG A 225 -3.95 4.44 6.35
CA ARG A 225 -4.49 3.26 5.67
C ARG A 225 -4.57 2.08 6.63
N LYS A 226 -5.72 1.41 6.65
CA LYS A 226 -5.97 0.21 7.44
C LYS A 226 -5.03 -0.90 7.04
N LYS A 227 -4.50 -1.60 8.05
CA LYS A 227 -3.72 -2.84 7.90
C LYS A 227 -4.51 -4.08 8.31
N GLU A 228 -5.82 -3.93 8.58
CA GLU A 228 -6.71 -4.85 9.30
C GLU A 228 -6.68 -6.33 8.88
N TYR A 229 -6.11 -6.66 7.73
CA TYR A 229 -6.27 -7.96 7.10
C TYR A 229 -5.07 -8.89 7.15
N TYR A 230 -3.96 -8.47 7.77
CA TYR A 230 -2.73 -9.28 7.76
C TYR A 230 -1.96 -9.34 9.06
N ASP A 231 -1.38 -10.53 9.26
CA ASP A 231 -0.39 -10.79 10.28
C ASP A 231 0.83 -9.86 10.16
N SER A 232 1.58 -9.74 11.24
CA SER A 232 2.87 -9.05 11.24
C SER A 232 3.96 -9.87 10.56
N ALA A 233 3.61 -10.80 9.65
CA ALA A 233 4.57 -11.71 9.08
C ALA A 233 5.47 -10.95 8.08
N PRO A 234 6.78 -11.22 8.08
CA PRO A 234 7.69 -10.52 7.17
C PRO A 234 7.57 -11.07 5.75
N LEU A 235 8.03 -10.27 4.78
CA LEU A 235 8.45 -10.77 3.47
C LEU A 235 9.55 -11.81 3.68
N LEU A 236 9.48 -12.93 2.95
CA LEU A 236 10.54 -13.92 2.92
C LEU A 236 10.89 -14.30 1.48
N VAL A 237 12.17 -14.31 1.16
CA VAL A 237 12.73 -14.81 -0.10
C VAL A 237 13.55 -16.06 0.19
N TYR A 238 13.36 -17.08 -0.63
CA TYR A 238 13.98 -18.39 -0.48
C TYR A 238 14.87 -18.65 -1.69
N SER A 239 16.16 -18.90 -1.44
CA SER A 239 17.14 -19.14 -2.52
C SER A 239 18.05 -20.32 -2.19
N LYS A 240 18.37 -21.14 -3.20
CA LYS A 240 19.38 -22.20 -3.08
C LYS A 240 19.98 -22.56 -4.44
N GLY A 241 21.27 -22.28 -4.62
CA GLY A 241 21.99 -22.61 -5.85
C GLY A 241 21.24 -22.10 -7.09
N ASP A 242 21.10 -22.99 -8.08
CA ASP A 242 20.36 -22.73 -9.33
C ASP A 242 18.89 -23.20 -9.26
N SER A 243 18.40 -23.59 -8.08
CA SER A 243 16.99 -23.94 -7.88
C SER A 243 16.13 -22.69 -7.95
N GLN A 244 14.92 -22.83 -8.49
CA GLN A 244 13.93 -21.75 -8.58
C GLN A 244 13.74 -21.06 -7.24
N LYS A 245 13.93 -19.74 -7.23
CA LYS A 245 13.67 -18.88 -6.08
C LYS A 245 12.18 -18.77 -5.85
N LEU A 246 11.83 -18.72 -4.57
CA LEU A 246 10.45 -18.57 -4.11
C LEU A 246 10.33 -17.36 -3.18
N ALA A 247 9.13 -16.81 -3.07
CA ALA A 247 8.85 -15.75 -2.11
C ALA A 247 7.50 -15.95 -1.41
N SER A 248 7.50 -15.73 -0.10
CA SER A 248 6.31 -15.49 0.71
C SER A 248 6.14 -13.98 0.81
N LEU A 249 5.20 -13.45 0.05
CA LEU A 249 5.09 -12.02 -0.23
C LEU A 249 4.29 -11.29 0.85
N ARG A 250 4.83 -10.18 1.33
CA ARG A 250 4.21 -9.24 2.27
C ARG A 250 4.67 -7.83 1.91
N ILE A 251 3.83 -6.84 2.18
CA ILE A 251 4.21 -5.44 2.00
C ILE A 251 5.24 -5.06 3.06
N THR A 252 6.38 -4.58 2.61
CA THR A 252 7.47 -4.06 3.44
C THR A 252 7.44 -2.54 3.56
N MET A 253 6.54 -1.87 2.83
CA MET A 253 6.42 -0.42 2.77
C MET A 253 5.86 0.20 4.06
N ASP A 254 6.25 1.45 4.29
CA ASP A 254 5.76 2.27 5.40
C ASP A 254 4.23 2.48 5.35
N ASP A 255 3.66 2.86 6.49
CA ASP A 255 2.24 3.22 6.57
C ASP A 255 1.89 4.32 5.56
N ILE A 256 0.90 4.05 4.71
CA ILE A 256 0.31 5.11 3.88
C ILE A 256 -0.50 6.02 4.79
N LYS A 257 -0.04 7.26 4.90
CA LYS A 257 -0.64 8.31 5.73
C LYS A 257 -0.84 9.57 4.91
N THR A 258 -1.96 10.23 5.15
CA THR A 258 -2.23 11.57 4.68
C THR A 258 -2.94 12.37 5.76
N ASP A 259 -3.31 13.61 5.46
CA ASP A 259 -3.95 14.50 6.38
C ASP A 259 -5.06 15.35 5.76
N LEU A 260 -5.87 15.94 6.62
CA LEU A 260 -6.90 16.91 6.29
C LEU A 260 -6.83 18.01 7.35
N THR A 261 -6.75 19.27 6.93
CA THR A 261 -6.74 20.40 7.87
C THR A 261 -8.12 21.03 7.92
N LEU A 262 -8.65 21.22 9.12
CA LEU A 262 -9.89 21.93 9.39
C LEU A 262 -9.54 23.32 9.92
N GLU A 263 -10.08 24.36 9.31
CA GLU A 263 -9.97 25.74 9.81
C GLU A 263 -11.37 26.28 10.10
N ASN A 264 -11.56 26.82 11.30
CA ASN A 264 -12.83 27.37 11.73
C ASN A 264 -12.73 28.90 11.87
N TYR A 265 -13.73 29.61 11.37
CA TYR A 265 -13.86 31.05 11.55
C TYR A 265 -15.17 31.42 12.23
N GLU A 266 -15.13 32.45 13.08
CA GLU A 266 -16.34 33.07 13.61
C GLU A 266 -16.95 34.00 12.55
N GLU A 267 -18.22 33.76 12.21
CA GLU A 267 -18.99 34.66 11.34
C GLU A 267 -19.73 35.68 12.23
N ILE A 268 -19.29 36.94 12.19
CA ILE A 268 -19.92 38.02 12.95
C ILE A 268 -20.87 38.77 12.02
N ASP A 269 -22.16 38.69 12.34
CA ASP A 269 -23.20 39.52 11.71
C ASP A 269 -23.05 40.98 12.18
N VAL A 270 -22.74 41.88 11.25
CA VAL A 270 -22.70 43.32 11.53
C VAL A 270 -24.02 43.96 11.06
N PRO A 271 -24.75 44.68 11.93
CA PRO A 271 -25.96 45.39 11.51
C PRO A 271 -25.64 46.45 10.44
N ASP A 272 -26.49 46.56 9.42
CA ASP A 272 -26.38 47.63 8.42
C ASP A 272 -26.65 48.98 9.09
N THR A 273 -25.58 49.74 9.32
CA THR A 273 -25.63 51.03 10.00
C THR A 273 -25.85 52.20 9.04
N GLY A 274 -25.99 51.94 7.71
CA GLY A 274 -26.11 52.99 6.71
C GLY A 274 -24.85 53.87 6.56
N VAL A 275 -23.71 53.43 7.11
CA VAL A 275 -22.42 54.16 7.05
C VAL A 275 -21.61 53.68 5.85
N ASN A 276 -21.06 54.65 5.09
CA ASN A 276 -20.32 54.44 3.85
C ASN A 276 -19.19 53.39 4.00
N THR A 277 -19.06 52.52 3.02
CA THR A 277 -18.28 51.25 3.03
C THR A 277 -16.79 51.42 3.35
N SER A 278 -16.25 52.62 3.20
CA SER A 278 -14.85 52.94 3.49
C SER A 278 -14.52 52.98 4.99
N SER A 279 -15.53 53.19 5.86
CA SER A 279 -15.33 53.32 7.31
C SER A 279 -15.37 51.98 8.06
N MET A 280 -16.07 50.97 7.53
CA MET A 280 -16.16 49.64 8.16
C MET A 280 -14.86 48.84 8.04
N LEU A 281 -14.10 49.03 6.95
CA LEU A 281 -12.81 48.35 6.71
C LEU A 281 -11.71 48.72 7.73
N ILE A 282 -11.87 49.84 8.44
CA ILE A 282 -10.88 50.33 9.41
C ILE A 282 -11.13 49.76 10.81
N LEU A 283 -12.37 49.38 11.15
CA LEU A 283 -12.69 48.77 12.45
C LEU A 283 -12.24 47.29 12.52
N SER A 284 -12.21 46.59 11.39
CA SER A 284 -11.79 45.19 11.30
C SER A 284 -10.30 44.95 11.54
N LEU A 285 -9.45 45.99 11.51
CA LEU A 285 -8.00 45.84 11.72
C LEU A 285 -7.54 46.00 13.17
N ILE A 286 -8.41 46.44 14.09
CA ILE A 286 -7.98 46.87 15.43
C ILE A 286 -8.20 45.78 16.51
N ILE A 287 -8.99 44.74 16.24
CA ILE A 287 -9.26 43.71 17.25
C ILE A 287 -9.27 42.31 16.61
N PHE A 288 -8.39 41.45 17.14
CA PHE A 288 -8.26 40.01 16.92
C PHE A 288 -7.42 39.53 15.72
N GLY A 289 -6.38 38.76 16.06
CA GLY A 289 -5.58 38.02 15.11
C GLY A 289 -6.39 36.90 14.46
N SER A 290 -6.16 36.72 13.15
CA SER A 290 -6.44 35.52 12.36
C SER A 290 -7.74 34.78 12.70
N GLY A 291 -8.87 35.15 12.08
CA GLY A 291 -10.03 34.25 12.04
C GLY A 291 -11.43 34.85 11.95
N VAL A 292 -11.62 36.17 11.83
CA VAL A 292 -12.96 36.78 11.82
C VAL A 292 -13.39 37.19 10.41
N PHE A 293 -14.53 36.68 9.95
CA PHE A 293 -15.19 37.11 8.70
C PHE A 293 -16.47 37.90 9.01
N LEU A 294 -16.62 39.08 8.39
CA LEU A 294 -17.78 39.95 8.57
C LEU A 294 -18.77 39.76 7.41
N ARG A 295 -20.02 39.48 7.74
CA ARG A 295 -21.13 39.47 6.77
C ARG A 295 -22.10 40.60 7.08
N VAL A 296 -22.39 41.42 6.07
CA VAL A 296 -23.36 42.52 6.16
C VAL A 296 -24.73 41.97 5.77
N LYS A 297 -25.71 42.05 6.68
CA LYS A 297 -27.10 41.72 6.38
C LYS A 297 -27.77 42.93 5.71
N SER A 298 -28.10 42.82 4.42
CA SER A 298 -29.04 43.74 3.78
C SER A 298 -30.47 43.36 4.17
N HIS A 299 -31.25 44.34 4.65
CA HIS A 299 -32.70 44.19 4.88
C HIS A 299 -33.47 43.88 3.60
#